data_AF-A0AA42IIF3-F1
#
_entry.id   AF-A0AA42IIF3-F1
#
_cell.length_a   1.000
_cell.length_b   1.000
_cell.length_c   1.000
_cell.angle_alpha   90.00
_cell.angle_beta   90.00
_cell.angle_gamma   90.00
#
_symmetry.space_group_name_H-M   'P 1'
#
loop_
_entity.id
_entity.type
_entity.pdbx_description
1 polymer ?
#
loop_
_entity_poly.entity_id
_entity_poly.type
_entity_poly.pdbx_seq_one_letter_code
_entity_poly.pdbx_strand_id
1 'polypeptide(L)'
;MLPNRALLSAFVLALLSPVAEAQEPLRIQSLQRCGDLLASEKQEWCMQVRGLGAKLPRLRLGDNTLPASAVKRTGDGLRLQLNSNEHRSAPLWLEDGSRASNPVWLSLHRSHVLAAGPDEVAKNMDGLTTYVDLVSLLIEESHDGLDEARRLAKKYDAKVVGAIPPLNVYQLRLPVKNLTERDALVLRIGNETSVDAVVVEESAPERGEEREAARQPARKPEKNSEEWAANRFMDAVNYYQRRIPAGETPIEAEPIRVGVIERNVDFDSPDFADYLGACPDGKPRTCVYARDADEPDNHGSTVAGILAAHWDKGGNTGFLRGLDKASQGFEVIVERNSDAGITANIAASVNLVEDGVRVLNWSWGIHRVGTRNVEGDEIDSLVRSGIAMSGYEELLEEFFLWLREEHPDVLVINSAGNGSSYSGQDEYRLPSSFITEQLLVVGGHQRNKEKEVEIDDPNYAVKRNSSNVDMRVDITAAACARASTREVDATGDVHCGTSYATPLVTGVVAAMLSINPRLQPEQVRMLLRRSAMTIGGDYDFEPMDAEDLTAPILPSERNYRMSDKDVGRSARLDMQKALDLAVQSRDRVR
;
A
#
# COMPACT_ATOMS: atom_id res chain seq x y z
N MET A 1 -57.97 41.06 56.45
CA MET A 1 -59.26 40.71 55.81
C MET A 1 -58.99 40.56 54.32
N LEU A 2 -59.49 39.47 53.72
CA LEU A 2 -59.25 38.99 52.34
C LEU A 2 -59.30 40.09 51.26
N PRO A 3 -58.59 39.88 50.14
CA PRO A 3 -59.37 39.60 48.92
C PRO A 3 -58.74 38.65 47.88
N ASN A 4 -59.68 38.05 47.13
CA ASN A 4 -59.69 37.72 45.69
C ASN A 4 -58.86 36.56 45.11
N ARG A 5 -59.65 35.55 44.69
CA ARG A 5 -59.39 34.58 43.63
C ARG A 5 -59.19 35.29 42.28
N ALA A 6 -58.14 34.94 41.56
CA ALA A 6 -58.02 35.11 40.12
C ALA A 6 -57.47 33.81 39.51
N LEU A 7 -58.14 33.34 38.46
CA LEU A 7 -57.95 32.05 37.80
C LEU A 7 -56.59 31.93 37.11
N LEU A 8 -56.09 30.69 37.11
CA LEU A 8 -54.93 30.22 36.35
C LEU A 8 -55.08 30.49 34.84
N SER A 9 -54.00 30.95 34.22
CA SER A 9 -53.66 30.64 32.83
C SER A 9 -52.15 30.42 32.77
N ALA A 10 -51.75 29.17 32.58
CA ALA A 10 -50.36 28.73 32.54
C ALA A 10 -49.72 29.17 31.22
N PHE A 11 -48.60 29.90 31.32
CA PHE A 11 -47.69 30.16 30.21
C PHE A 11 -46.72 28.98 30.10
N VAL A 12 -46.82 28.20 29.02
CA VAL A 12 -45.78 27.25 28.60
C VAL A 12 -44.88 27.97 27.60
N LEU A 13 -43.69 28.41 28.03
CA LEU A 13 -42.61 28.76 27.11
C LEU A 13 -41.94 27.47 26.65
N ALA A 14 -42.22 27.04 25.42
CA ALA A 14 -41.42 26.04 24.74
C ALA A 14 -40.12 26.68 24.24
N LEU A 15 -39.00 26.33 24.88
CA LEU A 15 -37.66 26.57 24.37
C LEU A 15 -37.42 25.69 23.15
N LEU A 16 -37.60 26.24 21.95
CA LEU A 16 -37.08 25.66 20.71
C LEU A 16 -35.61 26.05 20.59
N SER A 17 -34.71 25.21 21.11
CA SER A 17 -33.31 25.23 20.68
C SER A 17 -33.27 24.75 19.22
N PRO A 18 -32.62 25.46 18.29
CA PRO A 18 -32.39 24.90 16.96
C PRO A 18 -31.45 23.72 17.13
N VAL A 19 -31.91 22.53 16.76
CA VAL A 19 -31.03 21.40 16.51
C VAL A 19 -30.16 21.85 15.34
N ALA A 20 -28.92 22.23 15.63
CA ALA A 20 -27.93 22.45 14.59
C ALA A 20 -27.75 21.11 13.88
N GLU A 21 -28.33 21.00 12.69
CA GLU A 21 -28.12 19.87 11.79
C GLU A 21 -26.60 19.78 11.57
N ALA A 22 -25.98 18.71 12.07
CA ALA A 22 -24.55 18.52 11.93
C ALA A 22 -24.22 18.50 10.43
N GLN A 23 -23.47 19.49 9.96
CA GLN A 23 -23.09 19.56 8.55
C GLN A 23 -22.33 18.29 8.18
N GLU A 24 -22.72 17.66 7.07
CA GLU A 24 -22.09 16.46 6.55
C GLU A 24 -20.56 16.67 6.41
N PRO A 25 -19.73 15.67 6.79
CA PRO A 25 -18.28 15.78 6.64
C PRO A 25 -17.86 16.01 5.19
N LEU A 26 -16.90 16.91 4.97
CA LEU A 26 -16.31 17.13 3.66
C LEU A 26 -15.24 16.05 3.41
N ARG A 27 -15.40 15.20 2.39
CA ARG A 27 -14.46 14.10 2.13
C ARG A 27 -14.21 13.89 0.65
N ILE A 28 -12.94 13.76 0.27
CA ILE A 28 -12.52 13.37 -1.08
C ILE A 28 -12.57 11.84 -1.15
N GLN A 29 -13.59 11.28 -1.79
CA GLN A 29 -13.78 9.84 -1.94
C GLN A 29 -13.04 9.29 -3.18
N SER A 30 -12.88 10.11 -4.22
CA SER A 30 -12.08 9.74 -5.38
C SER A 30 -11.39 10.94 -5.98
N LEU A 31 -10.22 10.70 -6.57
CA LEU A 31 -9.43 11.63 -7.37
C LEU A 31 -8.76 10.81 -8.46
N GLN A 32 -9.06 11.09 -9.73
CA GLN A 32 -8.50 10.37 -10.88
C GLN A 32 -8.21 11.36 -12.01
N ARG A 33 -7.19 11.08 -12.83
CA ARG A 33 -7.03 11.80 -14.10
C ARG A 33 -8.25 11.52 -14.98
N CYS A 34 -8.70 12.54 -15.69
CA CYS A 34 -9.77 12.42 -16.67
C CYS A 34 -9.47 13.27 -17.90
N GLY A 35 -10.32 13.18 -18.93
CA GLY A 35 -10.03 13.82 -20.21
C GLY A 35 -8.92 13.09 -20.97
N ASP A 36 -7.97 13.83 -21.52
CA ASP A 36 -6.81 13.25 -22.21
C ASP A 36 -5.73 12.83 -21.20
N LEU A 37 -5.56 11.51 -21.01
CA LEU A 37 -4.53 10.95 -20.13
C LEU A 37 -3.11 11.13 -20.69
N LEU A 38 -2.97 11.31 -22.02
CA LEU A 38 -1.67 11.51 -22.66
C LEU A 38 -1.21 12.97 -22.60
N ALA A 39 -2.12 13.90 -22.28
CA ALA A 39 -1.77 15.31 -22.07
C ALA A 39 -0.89 15.45 -20.82
N SER A 40 0.38 15.83 -21.02
CA SER A 40 1.36 15.99 -19.94
C SER A 40 1.34 17.38 -19.31
N GLU A 41 1.18 18.43 -20.11
CA GLU A 41 1.22 19.82 -19.65
C GLU A 41 -0.09 20.23 -18.96
N LYS A 42 -1.22 20.14 -19.68
CA LYS A 42 -2.54 20.51 -19.16
C LYS A 42 -3.28 19.26 -18.74
N GLN A 43 -3.26 18.99 -17.46
CA GLN A 43 -3.88 17.82 -16.87
C GLN A 43 -5.25 18.17 -16.32
N GLU A 44 -6.19 17.26 -16.53
CA GLU A 44 -7.52 17.31 -15.93
C GLU A 44 -7.70 16.18 -14.93
N TRP A 45 -8.36 16.51 -13.83
CA TRP A 45 -8.62 15.62 -12.71
C TRP A 45 -10.10 15.69 -12.36
N CYS A 46 -10.69 14.53 -12.13
CA CYS A 46 -12.08 14.38 -11.73
C CYS A 46 -12.11 13.84 -10.30
N MET A 47 -12.90 14.49 -9.44
CA MET A 47 -12.92 14.26 -8.01
C MET A 47 -14.36 14.11 -7.53
N GLN A 48 -14.65 13.05 -6.78
CA GLN A 48 -15.92 12.88 -6.08
C GLN A 48 -15.77 13.29 -4.62
N VAL A 49 -16.73 14.08 -4.13
CA VAL A 49 -16.66 14.73 -2.81
C VAL A 49 -17.97 14.56 -2.05
N ARG A 50 -17.91 13.88 -0.91
CA ARG A 50 -19.02 13.81 0.06
C ARG A 50 -19.12 15.12 0.86
N GLY A 51 -20.34 15.56 1.18
CA GLY A 51 -20.58 16.78 1.96
C GLY A 51 -20.33 18.10 1.20
N LEU A 52 -20.24 18.06 -0.14
CA LEU A 52 -19.96 19.22 -0.99
C LEU A 52 -21.14 20.21 -1.01
N GLY A 53 -20.96 21.38 -0.38
CA GLY A 53 -21.98 22.43 -0.30
C GLY A 53 -22.27 23.14 -1.63
N ALA A 54 -23.25 24.06 -1.64
CA ALA A 54 -23.64 24.79 -2.86
C ALA A 54 -22.56 25.75 -3.38
N LYS A 55 -21.67 26.24 -2.50
CA LYS A 55 -20.53 27.08 -2.86
C LYS A 55 -19.33 26.20 -3.21
N LEU A 56 -18.54 26.60 -4.19
CA LEU A 56 -17.28 25.93 -4.48
C LEU A 56 -16.33 26.03 -3.28
N PRO A 57 -15.76 24.92 -2.79
CA PRO A 57 -14.76 24.96 -1.75
C PRO A 57 -13.47 25.60 -2.28
N ARG A 58 -12.62 26.07 -1.36
CA ARG A 58 -11.26 26.46 -1.71
C ARG A 58 -10.41 25.20 -1.83
N LEU A 59 -9.70 25.05 -2.93
CA LEU A 59 -8.76 23.96 -3.14
C LEU A 59 -7.34 24.41 -2.79
N ARG A 60 -6.66 23.58 -2.02
CA ARG A 60 -5.28 23.77 -1.58
C ARG A 60 -4.41 22.71 -2.23
N LEU A 61 -3.30 23.09 -2.86
CA LEU A 61 -2.30 22.18 -3.42
C LEU A 61 -0.93 22.53 -2.82
N GLY A 62 -0.48 21.72 -1.86
CA GLY A 62 0.59 22.09 -0.95
C GLY A 62 0.28 23.43 -0.26
N ASP A 63 1.26 24.33 -0.25
CA ASP A 63 1.10 25.66 0.36
C ASP A 63 0.25 26.64 -0.47
N ASN A 64 -0.12 26.26 -1.69
CA ASN A 64 -0.80 27.15 -2.63
C ASN A 64 -2.32 27.00 -2.58
N THR A 65 -3.04 28.12 -2.73
CA THR A 65 -4.47 28.10 -3.02
C THR A 65 -4.67 28.13 -4.53
N LEU A 66 -5.40 27.15 -5.06
CA LEU A 66 -5.71 27.11 -6.48
C LEU A 66 -6.75 28.19 -6.84
N PRO A 67 -6.61 28.85 -8.00
CA PRO A 67 -7.56 29.85 -8.43
C PRO A 67 -8.92 29.21 -8.72
N ALA A 68 -10.01 29.92 -8.43
CA ALA A 68 -11.37 29.42 -8.67
C ALA A 68 -11.62 29.04 -10.15
N SER A 69 -10.89 29.64 -11.09
CA SER A 69 -10.95 29.31 -12.52
C SER A 69 -10.41 27.92 -12.87
N ALA A 70 -9.55 27.34 -12.02
CA ALA A 70 -9.02 25.98 -12.21
C ALA A 70 -10.06 24.90 -11.88
N VAL A 71 -11.16 25.26 -11.21
CA VAL A 71 -12.10 24.31 -10.63
C VAL A 71 -13.49 24.53 -11.21
N LYS A 72 -14.13 23.45 -11.66
CA LYS A 72 -15.51 23.45 -12.14
C LYS A 72 -16.31 22.40 -11.40
N ARG A 73 -17.55 22.72 -11.03
CA ARG A 73 -18.49 21.73 -10.49
C ARG A 73 -19.06 20.86 -11.62
N THR A 74 -19.11 19.56 -11.42
CA THR A 74 -19.65 18.58 -12.37
C THR A 74 -20.52 17.56 -11.63
N GLY A 75 -21.84 17.76 -11.65
CA GLY A 75 -22.77 16.99 -10.83
C GLY A 75 -22.45 17.17 -9.34
N ASP A 76 -22.25 16.05 -8.64
CA ASP A 76 -21.87 16.03 -7.21
C ASP A 76 -20.34 16.08 -7.00
N GLY A 77 -19.56 16.14 -8.09
CA GLY A 77 -18.11 16.19 -8.06
C GLY A 77 -17.50 17.53 -8.48
N LEU A 78 -16.17 17.56 -8.53
CA LEU A 78 -15.36 18.66 -9.02
C LEU A 78 -14.44 18.18 -10.14
N ARG A 79 -14.24 19.02 -11.15
CA ARG A 79 -13.23 18.88 -12.19
C ARG A 79 -12.18 19.96 -12.03
N LEU A 80 -10.93 19.54 -11.92
CA LEU A 80 -9.77 20.40 -11.73
C LEU A 80 -8.90 20.37 -12.99
N GLN A 81 -8.41 21.54 -13.41
CA GLN A 81 -7.45 21.68 -14.50
C GLN A 81 -6.15 22.28 -13.96
N LEU A 82 -5.05 21.56 -14.13
CA LEU A 82 -3.72 21.95 -13.68
C LEU A 82 -2.74 22.01 -14.84
N ASN A 83 -1.79 22.93 -14.75
CA ASN A 83 -0.62 22.98 -15.62
C ASN A 83 0.59 22.44 -14.86
N SER A 84 1.19 21.35 -15.34
CA SER A 84 2.37 20.73 -14.71
C SER A 84 3.64 21.59 -14.80
N ASN A 85 3.64 22.64 -15.63
CA ASN A 85 4.70 23.65 -15.65
C ASN A 85 4.53 24.71 -14.54
N GLU A 86 3.34 24.84 -13.96
CA GLU A 86 3.01 25.86 -12.95
C GLU A 86 2.91 25.25 -11.53
N HIS A 87 2.68 23.94 -11.46
CA HIS A 87 2.48 23.20 -10.22
C HIS A 87 3.39 21.96 -10.17
N ARG A 88 3.65 21.48 -8.96
CA ARG A 88 4.34 20.21 -8.70
C ARG A 88 3.40 19.28 -7.94
N SER A 89 3.71 17.99 -7.95
CA SER A 89 3.01 17.02 -7.12
C SER A 89 3.04 17.44 -5.66
N ALA A 90 1.90 17.37 -5.00
CA ALA A 90 1.72 17.83 -3.62
C ALA A 90 0.39 17.31 -3.04
N PRO A 91 0.18 17.43 -1.71
CA PRO A 91 -1.11 17.15 -1.10
C PRO A 91 -2.18 18.13 -1.61
N LEU A 92 -3.34 17.60 -1.98
CA LEU A 92 -4.55 18.32 -2.33
C LEU A 92 -5.60 18.15 -1.22
N TRP A 93 -6.18 19.24 -0.72
CA TRP A 93 -7.36 19.19 0.16
C TRP A 93 -8.32 20.34 -0.10
N LEU A 94 -9.53 20.20 0.46
CA LEU A 94 -10.63 21.15 0.31
C LEU A 94 -10.91 21.87 1.62
N GLU A 95 -11.22 23.16 1.54
CA GLU A 95 -11.68 23.99 2.65
C GLU A 95 -13.05 24.59 2.31
N ASP A 96 -14.04 24.37 3.18
CA ASP A 96 -15.35 25.01 3.11
C ASP A 96 -15.75 25.58 4.48
N GLY A 97 -15.49 26.88 4.67
CA GLY A 97 -15.65 27.54 5.96
C GLY A 97 -14.66 26.98 6.99
N SER A 98 -15.18 26.33 8.03
CA SER A 98 -14.39 25.63 9.04
C SER A 98 -14.19 24.14 8.75
N ARG A 99 -14.82 23.59 7.70
CA ARG A 99 -14.68 22.18 7.32
C ARG A 99 -13.45 22.03 6.43
N ALA A 100 -12.66 20.99 6.71
CA ALA A 100 -11.56 20.56 5.86
C ALA A 100 -11.78 19.11 5.43
N SER A 101 -11.37 18.77 4.20
CA SER A 101 -11.37 17.38 3.74
C SER A 101 -10.15 16.61 4.26
N ASN A 102 -10.20 15.29 4.10
CA ASN A 102 -8.97 14.50 4.04
C ASN A 102 -8.05 15.03 2.92
N PRO A 103 -6.74 15.07 3.14
CA PRO A 103 -5.80 15.37 2.08
C PRO A 103 -5.52 14.12 1.23
N VAL A 104 -5.38 14.30 -0.08
CA VAL A 104 -4.99 13.26 -1.04
C VAL A 104 -3.69 13.69 -1.72
N TRP A 105 -2.79 12.76 -2.02
CA TRP A 105 -1.60 13.11 -2.81
C TRP A 105 -1.98 13.22 -4.28
N LEU A 106 -1.68 14.35 -4.92
CA LEU A 106 -1.89 14.53 -6.36
C LEU A 106 -0.54 14.51 -7.04
N SER A 107 -0.26 13.41 -7.77
CA SER A 107 0.93 13.29 -8.60
C SER A 107 0.69 13.94 -9.97
N LEU A 108 1.55 14.87 -10.38
CA LEU A 108 1.51 15.46 -11.73
C LEU A 108 2.36 14.69 -12.75
N HIS A 109 2.87 13.51 -12.40
CA HIS A 109 3.55 12.61 -13.31
C HIS A 109 2.59 11.96 -14.32
N ARG A 110 3.17 11.27 -15.30
CA ARG A 110 2.47 10.90 -16.55
C ARG A 110 1.91 9.47 -16.55
N SER A 111 2.16 8.70 -15.50
CA SER A 111 1.77 7.28 -15.48
C SER A 111 0.32 7.13 -15.05
N HIS A 112 -0.59 6.96 -16.02
CA HIS A 112 -2.03 6.84 -15.79
C HIS A 112 -2.67 5.89 -16.80
N VAL A 113 -3.48 4.98 -16.29
CA VAL A 113 -4.19 3.98 -17.09
C VAL A 113 -5.67 3.98 -16.75
N LEU A 114 -6.51 3.62 -17.72
CA LEU A 114 -7.96 3.51 -17.53
C LEU A 114 -8.35 2.14 -16.98
N ALA A 115 -9.33 2.16 -16.08
CA ALA A 115 -10.07 0.99 -15.69
C ALA A 115 -11.24 0.77 -16.68
N ALA A 116 -11.57 -0.49 -16.94
CA ALA A 116 -12.76 -0.84 -17.71
C ALA A 116 -14.04 -0.52 -16.93
N GLY A 117 -15.05 0.00 -17.61
CA GLY A 117 -16.40 0.14 -17.07
C GLY A 117 -17.12 -1.21 -16.87
N PRO A 118 -18.27 -1.23 -16.15
CA PRO A 118 -19.03 -2.45 -15.91
C PRO A 118 -19.47 -3.21 -17.18
N ASP A 119 -19.69 -2.49 -18.28
CA ASP A 119 -20.08 -3.05 -19.59
C ASP A 119 -18.88 -3.38 -20.50
N GLU A 120 -17.65 -3.15 -20.01
CA GLU A 120 -16.39 -3.32 -20.76
C GLU A 120 -15.58 -4.54 -20.27
N VAL A 121 -16.23 -5.42 -19.50
CA VAL A 121 -15.64 -6.64 -18.93
C VAL A 121 -16.45 -7.88 -19.31
N ALA A 122 -15.77 -9.03 -19.39
CA ALA A 122 -16.42 -10.33 -19.63
C ALA A 122 -15.72 -11.46 -18.87
N LYS A 123 -16.36 -12.63 -18.82
CA LYS A 123 -15.78 -13.85 -18.23
C LYS A 123 -14.94 -14.61 -19.24
N ASN A 124 -13.69 -14.91 -18.92
CA ASN A 124 -12.82 -15.75 -19.74
C ASN A 124 -13.16 -17.25 -19.54
N MET A 125 -12.41 -18.15 -20.20
CA MET A 125 -12.62 -19.60 -20.12
C MET A 125 -12.40 -20.18 -18.71
N ASP A 126 -11.60 -19.51 -17.88
CA ASP A 126 -11.35 -19.88 -16.48
C ASP A 126 -12.39 -19.27 -15.51
N GLY A 127 -13.41 -18.57 -16.03
CA GLY A 127 -14.43 -17.90 -15.21
C GLY A 127 -13.95 -16.62 -14.50
N LEU A 128 -12.79 -16.09 -14.89
CA LEU A 128 -12.22 -14.84 -14.37
C LEU A 128 -12.76 -13.64 -15.15
N THR A 129 -12.96 -12.51 -14.46
CA THR A 129 -13.40 -11.28 -15.12
C THR A 129 -12.19 -10.59 -15.76
N THR A 130 -12.28 -10.25 -17.03
CA THR A 130 -11.20 -9.65 -17.83
C THR A 130 -11.72 -8.53 -18.70
N TYR A 131 -10.83 -7.61 -19.07
CA TYR A 131 -11.18 -6.47 -19.91
C TYR A 131 -11.44 -6.91 -21.35
N VAL A 132 -12.50 -6.38 -21.95
CA VAL A 132 -12.88 -6.74 -23.33
C VAL A 132 -12.05 -5.94 -24.33
N ASP A 133 -11.94 -4.63 -24.14
CA ASP A 133 -11.40 -3.73 -25.15
C ASP A 133 -10.19 -2.92 -24.68
N LEU A 134 -9.67 -3.14 -23.47
CA LEU A 134 -8.46 -2.49 -22.97
C LEU A 134 -7.33 -3.50 -22.80
N VAL A 135 -6.16 -3.18 -23.36
CA VAL A 135 -4.90 -3.91 -23.18
C VAL A 135 -3.75 -2.92 -23.04
N SER A 136 -2.66 -3.31 -22.37
CA SER A 136 -1.44 -2.50 -22.34
C SER A 136 -0.35 -3.16 -23.17
N LEU A 137 0.40 -2.35 -23.90
CA LEU A 137 1.54 -2.81 -24.70
C LEU A 137 2.82 -2.38 -23.99
N LEU A 138 3.70 -3.33 -23.71
CA LEU A 138 5.10 -3.06 -23.41
C LEU A 138 5.83 -2.94 -24.74
N ILE A 139 6.35 -1.75 -25.04
CA ILE A 139 7.05 -1.48 -26.29
C ILE A 139 8.55 -1.70 -26.06
N GLU A 140 9.19 -2.37 -27.01
CA GLU A 140 10.64 -2.60 -27.04
C GLU A 140 11.43 -1.29 -26.85
N GLU A 141 12.43 -1.29 -25.97
CA GLU A 141 13.26 -0.10 -25.63
C GLU A 141 13.92 0.56 -26.85
N SER A 142 14.15 -0.22 -27.91
CA SER A 142 14.73 0.26 -29.17
C SER A 142 13.84 1.23 -29.97
N HIS A 143 12.59 1.46 -29.53
CA HIS A 143 11.61 2.32 -30.17
C HIS A 143 11.16 3.47 -29.26
N ASP A 144 10.80 4.63 -29.85
CA ASP A 144 10.01 5.63 -29.13
C ASP A 144 8.61 5.08 -28.88
N GLY A 145 8.29 4.72 -27.64
CA GLY A 145 7.09 3.95 -27.40
C GLY A 145 5.79 4.71 -27.62
N LEU A 146 5.75 6.04 -27.48
CA LEU A 146 4.51 6.77 -27.74
C LEU A 146 4.22 6.83 -29.24
N ASP A 147 5.23 7.14 -30.04
CA ASP A 147 5.09 7.16 -31.49
C ASP A 147 4.80 5.77 -32.05
N GLU A 148 5.43 4.74 -31.47
CA GLU A 148 5.21 3.35 -31.86
C GLU A 148 3.82 2.85 -31.44
N ALA A 149 3.38 3.13 -30.21
CA ALA A 149 2.01 2.84 -29.76
C ALA A 149 0.96 3.54 -30.64
N ARG A 150 1.21 4.77 -31.11
CA ARG A 150 0.33 5.47 -32.06
C ARG A 150 0.34 4.81 -33.44
N ARG A 151 1.51 4.36 -33.92
CA ARG A 151 1.63 3.61 -35.18
C ARG A 151 0.82 2.31 -35.12
N LEU A 152 0.97 1.56 -34.04
CA LEU A 152 0.24 0.32 -33.78
C LEU A 152 -1.26 0.56 -33.63
N ALA A 153 -1.66 1.58 -32.84
CA ALA A 153 -3.05 1.97 -32.70
C ALA A 153 -3.69 2.27 -34.06
N LYS A 154 -3.00 3.02 -34.93
CA LYS A 154 -3.47 3.28 -36.31
C LYS A 154 -3.55 2.01 -37.17
N LYS A 155 -2.57 1.11 -37.07
CA LYS A 155 -2.53 -0.15 -37.82
C LYS A 155 -3.70 -1.07 -37.46
N TYR A 156 -4.09 -1.09 -36.19
CA TYR A 156 -5.12 -1.98 -35.64
C TYR A 156 -6.47 -1.30 -35.36
N ASP A 157 -6.67 -0.07 -35.85
CA ASP A 157 -7.87 0.76 -35.61
C ASP A 157 -8.23 0.92 -34.12
N ALA A 158 -7.20 0.95 -33.28
CA ALA A 158 -7.28 1.16 -31.84
C ALA A 158 -6.96 2.62 -31.46
N LYS A 159 -7.07 2.95 -30.17
CA LYS A 159 -6.72 4.26 -29.62
C LYS A 159 -5.79 4.13 -28.44
N VAL A 160 -4.72 4.93 -28.40
CA VAL A 160 -3.91 5.06 -27.18
C VAL A 160 -4.72 5.87 -26.16
N VAL A 161 -4.93 5.31 -24.96
CA VAL A 161 -5.82 5.88 -23.94
C VAL A 161 -5.18 6.05 -22.56
N GLY A 162 -4.01 5.47 -22.35
CA GLY A 162 -3.24 5.58 -21.11
C GLY A 162 -1.78 5.22 -21.35
N ALA A 163 -0.93 5.46 -20.36
CA ALA A 163 0.50 5.18 -20.46
C ALA A 163 1.16 5.03 -19.08
N ILE A 164 2.28 4.33 -19.04
CA ILE A 164 3.29 4.38 -17.99
C ILE A 164 4.62 4.67 -18.70
N PRO A 165 4.88 5.93 -19.09
CA PRO A 165 5.99 6.26 -19.98
C PRO A 165 7.38 5.83 -19.48
N PRO A 166 7.70 5.90 -18.18
CA PRO A 166 9.00 5.43 -17.67
C PRO A 166 9.28 3.95 -17.92
N LEU A 167 8.23 3.14 -18.13
CA LEU A 167 8.33 1.70 -18.43
C LEU A 167 8.06 1.38 -19.90
N ASN A 168 7.99 2.40 -20.76
CA ASN A 168 7.58 2.26 -22.17
C ASN A 168 6.23 1.54 -22.40
N VAL A 169 5.32 1.59 -21.42
CA VAL A 169 4.00 0.93 -21.50
C VAL A 169 2.92 1.89 -21.99
N TYR A 170 2.10 1.45 -22.95
CA TYR A 170 1.00 2.23 -23.50
C TYR A 170 -0.29 1.43 -23.58
N GLN A 171 -1.36 1.97 -23.00
CA GLN A 171 -2.66 1.32 -22.98
C GLN A 171 -3.44 1.63 -24.26
N LEU A 172 -3.90 0.58 -24.94
CA LEU A 172 -4.76 0.66 -26.11
C LEU A 172 -6.20 0.30 -25.79
N ARG A 173 -7.12 1.06 -26.38
CA ARG A 173 -8.53 0.68 -26.54
C ARG A 173 -8.74 0.08 -27.93
N LEU A 174 -9.08 -1.20 -27.97
CA LEU A 174 -9.25 -2.02 -29.16
C LEU A 174 -10.67 -1.88 -29.74
N PRO A 175 -10.85 -1.99 -31.07
CA PRO A 175 -12.15 -1.91 -31.72
C PRO A 175 -12.89 -3.27 -31.70
N VAL A 176 -13.10 -3.85 -30.52
CA VAL A 176 -13.64 -5.22 -30.35
C VAL A 176 -14.89 -5.23 -29.48
N LYS A 177 -15.69 -6.29 -29.63
CA LYS A 177 -16.97 -6.43 -28.92
C LYS A 177 -17.02 -7.61 -27.95
N ASN A 178 -16.05 -8.52 -28.03
CA ASN A 178 -16.02 -9.75 -27.26
C ASN A 178 -14.59 -10.29 -27.14
N LEU A 179 -14.42 -11.27 -26.25
CA LEU A 179 -13.10 -11.84 -25.96
C LEU A 179 -12.48 -12.56 -27.15
N THR A 180 -13.28 -13.20 -28.01
CA THR A 180 -12.75 -13.86 -29.22
C THR A 180 -12.09 -12.87 -30.18
N GLU A 181 -12.74 -11.74 -30.42
CA GLU A 181 -12.18 -10.65 -31.23
C GLU A 181 -10.95 -10.02 -30.57
N ARG A 182 -11.01 -9.78 -29.25
CA ARG A 182 -9.88 -9.27 -28.46
C ARG A 182 -8.67 -10.18 -28.56
N ASP A 183 -8.82 -11.47 -28.28
CA ASP A 183 -7.72 -12.44 -28.24
C ASP A 183 -7.07 -12.58 -29.62
N ALA A 184 -7.87 -12.52 -30.69
CA ALA A 184 -7.34 -12.49 -32.04
C ALA A 184 -6.53 -11.22 -32.36
N LEU A 185 -6.84 -10.07 -31.75
CA LEU A 185 -6.02 -8.86 -31.87
C LEU A 185 -4.79 -8.92 -30.97
N VAL A 186 -4.91 -9.39 -29.72
CA VAL A 186 -3.77 -9.58 -28.80
C VAL A 186 -2.70 -10.45 -29.46
N LEU A 187 -3.09 -11.59 -30.06
CA LEU A 187 -2.16 -12.45 -30.79
C LEU A 187 -1.50 -11.76 -31.99
N ARG A 188 -2.22 -10.86 -32.69
CA ARG A 188 -1.65 -10.13 -33.84
C ARG A 188 -0.68 -9.05 -33.39
N ILE A 189 -1.05 -8.29 -32.36
CA ILE A 189 -0.24 -7.21 -31.81
C ILE A 189 1.02 -7.76 -31.12
N GLY A 190 0.89 -8.84 -30.34
CA GLY A 190 2.04 -9.50 -29.70
C GLY A 190 3.00 -10.19 -30.68
N ASN A 191 2.70 -10.24 -31.98
CA ASN A 191 3.63 -10.68 -33.02
C ASN A 191 4.31 -9.51 -33.75
N GLU A 192 4.05 -8.26 -33.35
CA GLU A 192 4.82 -7.11 -33.84
C GLU A 192 6.21 -7.15 -33.22
N THR A 193 7.25 -7.00 -34.03
CA THR A 193 8.65 -7.00 -33.56
C THR A 193 9.02 -5.81 -32.67
N SER A 194 8.10 -4.87 -32.48
CA SER A 194 8.27 -3.70 -31.61
C SER A 194 7.52 -3.84 -30.29
N VAL A 195 6.77 -4.93 -30.10
CA VAL A 195 6.01 -5.21 -28.89
C VAL A 195 6.69 -6.37 -28.19
N ASP A 196 7.14 -6.11 -26.96
CA ASP A 196 7.75 -7.12 -26.12
C ASP A 196 6.66 -7.97 -25.46
N ALA A 197 5.68 -7.32 -24.85
CA ALA A 197 4.56 -7.97 -24.19
C ALA A 197 3.22 -7.26 -24.39
N VAL A 198 2.14 -8.04 -24.31
CA VAL A 198 0.77 -7.52 -24.20
C VAL A 198 0.20 -7.89 -22.84
N VAL A 199 -0.08 -6.89 -22.01
CA VAL A 199 -0.68 -7.05 -20.68
C VAL A 199 -2.20 -7.01 -20.80
N VAL A 200 -2.84 -8.07 -20.31
CA VAL A 200 -4.30 -8.21 -20.29
C VAL A 200 -4.78 -8.17 -18.85
N GLU A 201 -5.57 -7.15 -18.52
CA GLU A 201 -6.09 -7.05 -17.17
C GLU A 201 -7.16 -8.07 -16.89
N GLU A 202 -6.99 -8.72 -15.75
CA GLU A 202 -7.97 -9.57 -15.14
C GLU A 202 -8.18 -9.09 -13.71
N SER A 203 -9.44 -8.92 -13.37
CA SER A 203 -9.87 -8.72 -12.00
C SER A 203 -10.52 -10.02 -11.56
N ALA A 204 -9.88 -10.76 -10.66
CA ALA A 204 -10.70 -11.51 -9.72
C ALA A 204 -11.49 -10.48 -8.90
N PRO A 205 -12.74 -10.77 -8.48
CA PRO A 205 -13.31 -10.00 -7.39
C PRO A 205 -12.29 -10.12 -6.24
N GLU A 206 -11.69 -9.00 -5.81
CA GLU A 206 -10.97 -8.92 -4.54
C GLU A 206 -12.03 -9.16 -3.44
N ARG A 207 -12.45 -10.42 -3.29
CA ARG A 207 -13.20 -10.85 -2.13
C ARG A 207 -12.19 -10.69 -1.02
N GLY A 208 -12.46 -9.79 -0.08
CA GLY A 208 -11.53 -9.44 0.99
C GLY A 208 -10.81 -10.68 1.50
N GLU A 209 -9.48 -10.57 1.62
CA GLU A 209 -8.53 -11.65 1.97
C GLU A 209 -8.99 -12.45 3.21
N GLU A 210 -9.87 -11.89 4.03
CA GLU A 210 -10.59 -12.55 5.12
C GLU A 210 -11.28 -13.87 4.75
N ARG A 211 -11.67 -14.10 3.48
CA ARG A 211 -12.28 -15.36 3.04
C ARG A 211 -11.30 -16.39 2.46
N GLU A 212 -10.05 -16.05 2.18
CA GLU A 212 -9.02 -17.07 1.85
C GLU A 212 -8.81 -18.04 3.03
N ALA A 213 -8.99 -17.54 4.25
CA ALA A 213 -9.00 -18.35 5.48
C ALA A 213 -10.21 -19.30 5.62
N ALA A 214 -11.14 -19.37 4.64
CA ALA A 214 -12.38 -20.12 4.77
C ALA A 214 -12.22 -21.64 4.57
N ARG A 215 -11.12 -22.14 3.98
CA ARG A 215 -10.91 -23.60 3.83
C ARG A 215 -10.44 -24.28 5.12
N GLN A 216 -9.75 -23.55 6.00
CA GLN A 216 -9.57 -23.89 7.42
C GLN A 216 -9.47 -22.58 8.21
N PRO A 217 -10.42 -22.25 9.10
CA PRO A 217 -10.33 -21.02 9.88
C PRO A 217 -9.12 -21.12 10.82
N ALA A 218 -8.00 -20.52 10.40
CA ALA A 218 -6.89 -20.27 11.30
C ALA A 218 -7.47 -19.51 12.51
N ARG A 219 -7.32 -20.07 13.71
CA ARG A 219 -7.88 -19.49 14.94
C ARG A 219 -7.36 -18.05 15.05
N LYS A 220 -8.24 -17.06 14.80
CA LYS A 220 -7.92 -15.64 15.02
C LYS A 220 -7.53 -15.49 16.50
N PRO A 221 -6.46 -14.73 16.81
CA PRO A 221 -6.10 -14.52 18.18
C PRO A 221 -7.20 -13.72 18.91
N GLU A 222 -7.18 -13.77 20.23
CA GLU A 222 -8.12 -13.01 21.06
C GLU A 222 -7.95 -11.50 20.80
N LYS A 223 -9.04 -10.73 20.92
CA LYS A 223 -9.05 -9.28 20.64
C LYS A 223 -7.97 -8.51 21.41
N ASN A 224 -7.59 -8.97 22.61
CA ASN A 224 -6.59 -8.35 23.47
C ASN A 224 -5.15 -8.84 23.24
N SER A 225 -4.86 -9.66 22.23
CA SER A 225 -3.49 -10.14 22.02
C SER A 225 -2.56 -9.03 21.49
N GLU A 226 -1.38 -8.95 22.07
CA GLU A 226 -0.31 -8.02 21.65
C GLU A 226 0.58 -8.72 20.60
N GLU A 227 0.01 -9.02 19.42
CA GLU A 227 0.74 -9.72 18.35
C GLU A 227 2.00 -8.95 17.91
N TRP A 228 1.89 -7.62 17.84
CA TRP A 228 3.00 -6.72 17.52
C TRP A 228 4.19 -6.83 18.50
N ALA A 229 3.96 -7.33 19.72
CA ALA A 229 5.03 -7.51 20.69
C ALA A 229 6.09 -8.51 20.20
N ALA A 230 5.70 -9.48 19.34
CA ALA A 230 6.64 -10.42 18.73
C ALA A 230 7.72 -9.77 17.86
N ASN A 231 7.53 -8.51 17.46
CA ASN A 231 8.48 -7.75 16.68
C ASN A 231 9.28 -6.71 17.49
N ARG A 232 9.13 -6.66 18.81
CA ARG A 232 9.71 -5.62 19.69
C ARG A 232 9.31 -4.19 19.30
N PHE A 233 8.05 -4.02 18.85
CA PHE A 233 7.50 -2.74 18.39
C PHE A 233 7.67 -1.60 19.41
N MET A 234 7.25 -1.80 20.66
CA MET A 234 7.32 -0.74 21.69
C MET A 234 8.75 -0.44 22.12
N ASP A 235 9.62 -1.45 22.15
CA ASP A 235 11.05 -1.26 22.39
C ASP A 235 11.68 -0.39 21.29
N ALA A 236 11.27 -0.59 20.03
CA ALA A 236 11.75 0.20 18.90
C ALA A 236 11.32 1.67 18.99
N VAL A 237 10.05 1.92 19.33
CA VAL A 237 9.54 3.29 19.55
C VAL A 237 10.31 3.97 20.70
N ASN A 238 10.48 3.26 21.82
CA ASN A 238 11.22 3.78 22.98
C ASN A 238 12.68 4.08 22.63
N TYR A 239 13.33 3.15 21.92
CA TYR A 239 14.72 3.30 21.45
C TYR A 239 14.86 4.53 20.56
N TYR A 240 14.02 4.67 19.53
CA TYR A 240 14.07 5.81 18.61
C TYR A 240 13.89 7.14 19.35
N GLN A 241 12.81 7.26 20.15
CA GLN A 241 12.50 8.49 20.87
C GLN A 241 13.61 8.93 21.84
N ARG A 242 14.38 7.98 22.39
CA ARG A 242 15.49 8.27 23.31
C ARG A 242 16.80 8.48 22.56
N ARG A 243 17.12 7.65 21.59
CA ARG A 243 18.46 7.61 20.97
C ARG A 243 18.67 8.72 19.96
N ILE A 244 17.65 9.06 19.17
CA ILE A 244 17.76 10.03 18.07
C ILE A 244 18.07 11.44 18.60
N PRO A 245 17.35 11.99 19.61
CA PRO A 245 17.65 13.31 20.13
C PRO A 245 18.79 13.34 21.17
N ALA A 246 19.27 12.19 21.65
CA ALA A 246 20.24 12.12 22.74
C ALA A 246 21.71 12.23 22.30
N GLY A 247 22.53 12.70 23.24
CA GLY A 247 24.00 12.79 23.11
C GLY A 247 24.48 14.21 22.79
N GLU A 248 25.81 14.37 22.76
CA GLU A 248 26.45 15.63 22.34
C GLU A 248 26.34 15.86 20.83
N THR A 249 25.98 14.83 20.07
CA THR A 249 25.76 14.87 18.62
C THR A 249 24.43 14.16 18.28
N PRO A 250 23.29 14.86 18.43
CA PRO A 250 21.98 14.32 18.06
C PRO A 250 21.96 13.84 16.60
N ILE A 251 21.17 12.82 16.32
CA ILE A 251 20.96 12.35 14.96
C ILE A 251 19.90 13.24 14.33
N GLU A 252 20.29 13.96 13.29
CA GLU A 252 19.35 14.66 12.42
C GLU A 252 18.65 13.61 11.54
N ALA A 253 17.45 13.22 11.95
CA ALA A 253 16.60 12.30 11.22
C ALA A 253 15.96 13.02 10.03
N GLU A 254 15.83 12.36 8.88
CA GLU A 254 15.22 12.95 7.68
C GLU A 254 13.76 12.52 7.51
N PRO A 255 12.90 13.38 6.94
CA PRO A 255 11.54 12.97 6.57
C PRO A 255 11.58 11.98 5.41
N ILE A 256 10.80 10.91 5.53
CA ILE A 256 10.73 9.85 4.50
C ILE A 256 9.30 9.77 3.96
N ARG A 257 9.20 9.73 2.62
CA ARG A 257 7.98 9.40 1.89
C ARG A 257 7.85 7.89 1.74
N VAL A 258 6.70 7.38 2.16
CA VAL A 258 6.30 5.98 2.10
C VAL A 258 5.08 5.89 1.21
N GLY A 259 5.20 5.15 0.11
CA GLY A 259 4.08 4.85 -0.77
C GLY A 259 3.40 3.56 -0.34
N VAL A 260 2.08 3.58 -0.19
CA VAL A 260 1.26 2.43 0.19
C VAL A 260 0.27 2.19 -0.94
N ILE A 261 0.45 1.07 -1.66
CA ILE A 261 -0.41 0.75 -2.80
C ILE A 261 -1.70 0.09 -2.32
N GLU A 262 -2.62 0.94 -1.87
CA GLU A 262 -3.93 0.62 -1.30
C GLU A 262 -5.00 1.60 -1.78
N ARG A 263 -6.27 1.24 -1.62
CA ARG A 263 -7.39 2.01 -2.20
C ARG A 263 -7.69 3.32 -1.45
N ASN A 264 -7.95 3.22 -0.16
CA ASN A 264 -8.53 4.31 0.64
C ASN A 264 -8.36 4.07 2.15
N VAL A 265 -8.69 5.09 2.93
CA VAL A 265 -8.62 5.13 4.39
C VAL A 265 -9.85 5.85 4.93
N ASP A 266 -10.46 5.35 6.01
CA ASP A 266 -11.62 6.02 6.64
C ASP A 266 -11.17 7.15 7.57
N PHE A 267 -11.29 8.40 7.11
CA PHE A 267 -10.94 9.58 7.91
C PHE A 267 -12.01 9.96 8.95
N ASP A 268 -13.14 9.26 8.99
CA ASP A 268 -14.12 9.40 10.07
C ASP A 268 -13.77 8.51 11.28
N SER A 269 -12.84 7.56 11.11
CA SER A 269 -12.34 6.77 12.24
C SER A 269 -11.42 7.62 13.15
N PRO A 270 -11.44 7.40 14.48
CA PRO A 270 -10.53 8.10 15.40
C PRO A 270 -9.04 7.81 15.14
N ASP A 271 -8.72 6.73 14.43
CA ASP A 271 -7.35 6.40 14.00
C ASP A 271 -6.80 7.45 13.02
N PHE A 272 -7.66 8.09 12.21
CA PHE A 272 -7.24 9.02 11.16
C PHE A 272 -7.90 10.41 11.18
N ALA A 273 -8.89 10.65 12.03
CA ALA A 273 -9.66 11.89 12.06
C ALA A 273 -8.81 13.16 12.30
N ASP A 274 -7.62 13.05 12.88
CA ASP A 274 -6.72 14.17 13.13
C ASP A 274 -5.78 14.53 11.95
N TYR A 275 -5.91 13.83 10.81
CA TYR A 275 -5.17 14.09 9.57
C TYR A 275 -5.93 15.00 8.58
N LEU A 276 -7.15 15.46 8.93
CA LEU A 276 -7.92 16.34 8.06
C LEU A 276 -7.23 17.69 7.84
N GLY A 277 -7.28 18.20 6.61
CA GLY A 277 -6.72 19.49 6.23
C GLY A 277 -5.21 19.46 5.94
N ALA A 278 -4.52 20.53 6.32
CA ALA A 278 -3.08 20.68 6.08
C ALA A 278 -2.29 19.72 7.00
N CYS A 279 -1.27 19.07 6.44
CA CYS A 279 -0.34 18.26 7.21
C CYS A 279 1.10 18.46 6.70
N PRO A 280 2.08 18.73 7.60
CA PRO A 280 1.91 19.02 9.02
C PRO A 280 1.28 20.40 9.28
N ASP A 281 0.43 20.53 10.29
CA ASP A 281 -0.08 21.82 10.77
C ASP A 281 0.84 22.40 11.86
N GLY A 282 1.91 23.08 11.43
CA GLY A 282 2.80 23.87 12.28
C GLY A 282 3.98 23.15 12.95
N LYS A 283 3.94 21.81 13.12
CA LYS A 283 5.09 21.02 13.62
C LYS A 283 5.27 19.72 12.85
N PRO A 284 6.52 19.27 12.62
CA PRO A 284 6.78 17.98 12.00
C PRO A 284 6.01 16.86 12.72
N ARG A 285 5.24 16.10 11.94
CA ARG A 285 4.52 14.89 12.35
C ARG A 285 4.38 13.97 11.17
N THR A 286 4.05 12.71 11.43
CA THR A 286 3.53 11.81 10.40
C THR A 286 2.28 12.43 9.78
N CYS A 287 2.15 12.28 8.46
CA CYS A 287 1.05 12.73 7.62
C CYS A 287 0.52 11.56 6.80
N VAL A 288 -0.80 11.53 6.60
CA VAL A 288 -1.49 10.52 5.80
C VAL A 288 -2.23 11.22 4.68
N TYR A 289 -1.96 10.80 3.45
CA TYR A 289 -2.63 11.31 2.26
C TYR A 289 -3.35 10.15 1.57
N ALA A 290 -4.68 10.17 1.55
CA ALA A 290 -5.48 9.05 1.07
C ALA A 290 -6.88 9.50 0.66
N ARG A 291 -7.48 8.77 -0.28
CA ARG A 291 -8.93 8.88 -0.56
C ARG A 291 -9.72 8.36 0.65
N ASP A 292 -10.90 8.92 0.87
CA ASP A 292 -11.80 8.53 1.96
C ASP A 292 -12.46 7.19 1.66
N ALA A 293 -12.63 6.37 2.70
CA ALA A 293 -13.30 5.08 2.62
C ALA A 293 -14.68 5.13 3.28
N ASP A 294 -15.60 4.31 2.78
CA ASP A 294 -16.96 4.23 3.33
C ASP A 294 -17.03 3.41 4.64
N GLU A 295 -16.10 2.48 4.84
CA GLU A 295 -16.05 1.56 5.98
C GLU A 295 -14.70 1.66 6.73
N PRO A 296 -14.69 1.65 8.09
CA PRO A 296 -13.47 1.81 8.88
C PRO A 296 -12.56 0.58 8.86
N ASP A 297 -13.12 -0.62 8.69
CA ASP A 297 -12.43 -1.90 8.76
C ASP A 297 -11.93 -2.40 7.39
N ASN A 298 -12.00 -1.58 6.35
CA ASN A 298 -11.46 -1.97 5.04
C ASN A 298 -9.93 -2.27 5.11
N HIS A 299 -9.45 -2.99 4.09
CA HIS A 299 -8.05 -3.42 3.99
C HIS A 299 -7.05 -2.25 4.07
N GLY A 300 -7.29 -1.20 3.29
CA GLY A 300 -6.43 -0.01 3.23
C GLY A 300 -6.35 0.74 4.56
N SER A 301 -7.47 0.93 5.26
CA SER A 301 -7.50 1.50 6.62
C SER A 301 -6.65 0.70 7.60
N THR A 302 -6.70 -0.64 7.53
CA THR A 302 -5.92 -1.49 8.45
C THR A 302 -4.43 -1.45 8.10
N VAL A 303 -4.05 -1.53 6.82
CA VAL A 303 -2.66 -1.43 6.36
C VAL A 303 -2.05 -0.06 6.72
N ALA A 304 -2.74 1.04 6.39
CA ALA A 304 -2.31 2.38 6.75
C ALA A 304 -2.30 2.59 8.27
N GLY A 305 -3.19 1.93 9.00
CA GLY A 305 -3.32 2.03 10.45
C GLY A 305 -2.09 1.51 11.19
N ILE A 306 -1.52 0.41 10.73
CA ILE A 306 -0.27 -0.16 11.27
C ILE A 306 0.90 0.84 11.16
N LEU A 307 0.90 1.69 10.13
CA LEU A 307 1.92 2.72 9.95
C LEU A 307 1.60 3.99 10.74
N ALA A 308 0.37 4.49 10.67
CA ALA A 308 0.07 5.88 11.00
C ALA A 308 -1.18 6.11 11.87
N ALA A 309 -1.89 5.07 12.32
CA ALA A 309 -3.04 5.26 13.21
C ALA A 309 -2.65 5.99 14.50
N HIS A 310 -3.54 6.84 14.99
CA HIS A 310 -3.44 7.44 16.30
C HIS A 310 -3.46 6.36 17.40
N TRP A 311 -2.57 6.48 18.38
CA TRP A 311 -2.54 5.55 19.50
C TRP A 311 -3.74 5.73 20.43
N ASP A 312 -4.23 4.64 21.02
CA ASP A 312 -5.26 4.64 22.06
C ASP A 312 -6.57 5.33 21.65
N LYS A 313 -6.99 5.28 20.38
CA LYS A 313 -8.21 5.97 19.93
C LYS A 313 -9.17 5.20 19.01
N GLY A 314 -8.71 4.35 18.08
CA GLY A 314 -9.61 3.84 17.04
C GLY A 314 -9.40 2.39 16.61
N GLY A 315 -8.50 1.65 17.27
CA GLY A 315 -8.32 0.21 17.05
C GLY A 315 -6.87 -0.16 16.70
N ASN A 316 -6.19 0.64 15.90
CA ASN A 316 -4.79 0.43 15.51
C ASN A 316 -3.77 1.19 16.39
N THR A 317 -2.49 0.95 16.14
CA THR A 317 -1.37 1.63 16.79
C THR A 317 -0.28 1.86 15.75
N GLY A 318 -0.24 3.07 15.19
CA GLY A 318 0.67 3.39 14.09
C GLY A 318 2.13 3.49 14.53
N PHE A 319 3.01 2.69 13.93
CA PHE A 319 4.44 2.70 14.25
C PHE A 319 5.09 4.07 14.03
N LEU A 320 4.96 4.64 12.83
CA LEU A 320 5.57 5.92 12.44
C LEU A 320 4.99 7.07 13.27
N ARG A 321 3.69 7.01 13.55
CA ARG A 321 3.02 7.96 14.47
C ARG A 321 3.65 7.95 15.86
N GLY A 322 4.06 6.79 16.35
CA GLY A 322 4.81 6.64 17.59
C GLY A 322 6.16 7.36 17.59
N LEU A 323 6.74 7.68 16.44
CA LEU A 323 8.06 8.30 16.33
C LEU A 323 8.04 9.83 16.29
N ASP A 324 6.86 10.46 16.11
CA ASP A 324 6.69 11.90 15.86
C ASP A 324 7.39 12.82 16.88
N LYS A 325 7.59 12.37 18.13
CA LYS A 325 8.27 13.16 19.16
C LYS A 325 9.77 13.37 18.90
N ALA A 326 10.37 12.55 18.04
CA ALA A 326 11.80 12.55 17.76
C ALA A 326 12.14 12.53 16.26
N SER A 327 11.18 12.29 15.38
CA SER A 327 11.37 12.32 13.92
C SER A 327 11.14 13.73 13.36
N GLN A 328 11.47 13.92 12.08
CA GLN A 328 11.07 15.10 11.29
C GLN A 328 9.75 14.87 10.52
N GLY A 329 8.96 13.89 10.96
CA GLY A 329 7.73 13.46 10.29
C GLY A 329 7.96 12.45 9.17
N PHE A 330 6.87 11.84 8.74
CA PHE A 330 6.81 10.87 7.65
C PHE A 330 5.62 11.20 6.77
N GLU A 331 5.71 10.95 5.47
CA GLU A 331 4.62 11.14 4.53
C GLU A 331 4.12 9.78 4.05
N VAL A 332 2.99 9.32 4.59
CA VAL A 332 2.35 8.06 4.19
C VAL A 332 1.32 8.37 3.10
N ILE A 333 1.66 8.02 1.86
CA ILE A 333 0.84 8.28 0.68
C ILE A 333 0.14 6.99 0.27
N VAL A 334 -1.19 6.94 0.39
CA VAL A 334 -2.02 5.81 -0.01
C VAL A 334 -2.61 6.06 -1.40
N GLU A 335 -2.16 5.30 -2.40
CA GLU A 335 -2.50 5.54 -3.81
C GLU A 335 -2.56 4.23 -4.61
N ARG A 336 -3.54 4.14 -5.52
CA ARG A 336 -3.75 3.00 -6.44
C ARG A 336 -4.02 3.42 -7.89
N ASN A 337 -3.83 4.68 -8.24
CA ASN A 337 -4.12 5.28 -9.56
C ASN A 337 -5.62 5.19 -9.92
N SER A 338 -6.00 4.16 -10.67
CA SER A 338 -7.37 3.84 -11.08
C SER A 338 -7.72 2.41 -10.65
N ASP A 339 -8.96 1.97 -10.87
CA ASP A 339 -9.36 0.59 -10.57
C ASP A 339 -8.86 -0.45 -11.61
N ALA A 340 -7.80 -0.13 -12.37
CA ALA A 340 -7.27 -0.93 -13.46
C ALA A 340 -6.32 -2.08 -13.01
N GLY A 341 -6.62 -2.72 -11.89
CA GLY A 341 -5.90 -3.91 -11.45
C GLY A 341 -4.40 -3.69 -11.19
N ILE A 342 -3.56 -4.57 -11.75
CA ILE A 342 -2.11 -4.58 -11.48
C ILE A 342 -1.41 -3.47 -12.26
N THR A 343 -1.83 -3.21 -13.50
CA THR A 343 -1.26 -2.12 -14.31
C THR A 343 -1.43 -0.76 -13.60
N ALA A 344 -2.58 -0.53 -12.97
CA ALA A 344 -2.80 0.67 -12.15
C ALA A 344 -1.91 0.71 -10.89
N ASN A 345 -1.70 -0.42 -10.21
CA ASN A 345 -0.79 -0.51 -9.06
C ASN A 345 0.65 -0.14 -9.46
N ILE A 346 1.10 -0.58 -10.64
CA ILE A 346 2.42 -0.22 -11.18
C ILE A 346 2.47 1.25 -11.59
N ALA A 347 1.45 1.78 -12.27
CA ALA A 347 1.37 3.20 -12.61
C ALA A 347 1.40 4.10 -11.36
N ALA A 348 0.70 3.72 -10.29
CA ALA A 348 0.75 4.39 -8.99
C ALA A 348 2.18 4.34 -8.40
N SER A 349 2.80 3.16 -8.40
CA SER A 349 4.15 2.97 -7.88
C SER A 349 5.18 3.83 -8.61
N VAL A 350 5.12 3.88 -9.95
CA VAL A 350 5.99 4.73 -10.77
C VAL A 350 5.82 6.22 -10.41
N ASN A 351 4.57 6.72 -10.41
CA ASN A 351 4.31 8.11 -10.04
C ASN A 351 4.83 8.47 -8.63
N LEU A 352 4.63 7.57 -7.65
CA LEU A 352 5.09 7.77 -6.28
C LEU A 352 6.62 7.79 -6.16
N VAL A 353 7.29 6.93 -6.92
CA VAL A 353 8.77 6.90 -6.98
C VAL A 353 9.31 8.16 -7.63
N GLU A 354 8.72 8.62 -8.73
CA GLU A 354 9.08 9.90 -9.33
C GLU A 354 8.79 11.09 -8.39
N ASP A 355 7.78 10.96 -7.52
CA ASP A 355 7.47 11.90 -6.44
C ASP A 355 8.39 11.77 -5.20
N GLY A 356 9.41 10.91 -5.26
CA GLY A 356 10.45 10.78 -4.24
C GLY A 356 10.11 9.86 -3.07
N VAL A 357 9.18 8.90 -3.25
CA VAL A 357 9.01 7.79 -2.31
C VAL A 357 10.30 6.97 -2.25
N ARG A 358 10.74 6.64 -1.03
CA ARG A 358 11.92 5.78 -0.78
C ARG A 358 11.54 4.33 -0.47
N VAL A 359 10.31 4.11 -0.02
CA VAL A 359 9.80 2.78 0.36
C VAL A 359 8.38 2.60 -0.17
N LEU A 360 8.17 1.57 -0.98
CA LEU A 360 6.84 1.15 -1.42
C LEU A 360 6.36 -0.05 -0.59
N ASN A 361 5.12 0.00 -0.13
CA ASN A 361 4.42 -1.10 0.53
C ASN A 361 3.42 -1.72 -0.45
N TRP A 362 3.69 -2.96 -0.85
CA TRP A 362 2.81 -3.77 -1.69
C TRP A 362 2.18 -4.89 -0.86
N SER A 363 1.02 -4.62 -0.27
CA SER A 363 0.22 -5.61 0.46
C SER A 363 -0.75 -6.35 -0.48
N TRP A 364 -0.25 -6.75 -1.65
CA TRP A 364 -1.03 -7.45 -2.67
C TRP A 364 -0.17 -8.52 -3.37
N GLY A 365 -0.85 -9.47 -3.98
CA GLY A 365 -0.23 -10.54 -4.75
C GLY A 365 -1.26 -11.28 -5.60
N ILE A 366 -0.78 -11.98 -6.61
CA ILE A 366 -1.58 -12.83 -7.48
C ILE A 366 -0.98 -14.23 -7.60
N HIS A 367 -1.87 -15.18 -7.89
CA HIS A 367 -1.55 -16.57 -8.19
C HIS A 367 -1.89 -16.89 -9.65
N ARG A 368 -1.25 -17.88 -10.25
CA ARG A 368 -1.70 -18.44 -11.53
C ARG A 368 -2.80 -19.47 -11.31
N VAL A 369 -3.76 -19.56 -12.24
CA VAL A 369 -4.73 -20.69 -12.26
C VAL A 369 -3.96 -22.02 -12.25
N GLY A 370 -4.38 -22.93 -11.37
CA GLY A 370 -3.72 -24.23 -11.16
C GLY A 370 -2.64 -24.24 -10.07
N THR A 371 -2.35 -23.10 -9.43
CA THR A 371 -1.44 -23.07 -8.26
C THR A 371 -1.98 -23.97 -7.14
N ARG A 372 -1.08 -24.69 -6.46
CA ARG A 372 -1.40 -25.54 -5.31
C ARG A 372 -0.70 -25.03 -4.05
N ASN A 373 -1.35 -25.20 -2.90
CA ASN A 373 -0.74 -24.96 -1.60
C ASN A 373 0.23 -26.10 -1.22
N VAL A 374 0.90 -25.98 -0.06
CA VAL A 374 1.86 -26.97 0.43
C VAL A 374 1.23 -28.34 0.69
N GLU A 375 -0.08 -28.39 0.99
CA GLU A 375 -0.83 -29.64 1.15
C GLU A 375 -1.29 -30.26 -0.20
N GLY A 376 -1.10 -29.56 -1.31
CA GLY A 376 -1.46 -30.01 -2.67
C GLY A 376 -2.88 -29.64 -3.13
N ASP A 377 -3.64 -28.87 -2.33
CA ASP A 377 -4.95 -28.32 -2.68
C ASP A 377 -4.84 -27.11 -3.61
N GLU A 378 -5.82 -26.93 -4.50
CA GLU A 378 -5.84 -25.81 -5.45
C GLU A 378 -6.20 -24.48 -4.77
N ILE A 379 -5.47 -23.42 -5.11
CA ILE A 379 -5.74 -22.04 -4.69
C ILE A 379 -6.68 -21.39 -5.70
N ASP A 380 -7.80 -20.83 -5.24
CA ASP A 380 -8.87 -20.26 -6.08
C ASP A 380 -9.07 -18.75 -5.88
N SER A 381 -8.19 -18.12 -5.12
CA SER A 381 -8.24 -16.74 -4.71
C SER A 381 -7.08 -15.94 -5.31
N LEU A 382 -7.38 -14.68 -5.69
CA LEU A 382 -6.43 -13.79 -6.36
C LEU A 382 -5.75 -14.43 -7.59
N VAL A 383 -6.40 -15.42 -8.22
CA VAL A 383 -5.86 -16.14 -9.37
C VAL A 383 -5.98 -15.35 -10.68
N ARG A 384 -5.08 -15.63 -11.61
CA ARG A 384 -5.00 -15.04 -12.95
C ARG A 384 -4.73 -16.12 -13.99
N SER A 385 -5.30 -15.95 -15.19
CA SER A 385 -5.02 -16.85 -16.30
C SER A 385 -3.55 -16.79 -16.69
N GLY A 386 -3.07 -17.80 -17.42
CA GLY A 386 -1.70 -17.80 -17.92
C GLY A 386 -1.37 -16.59 -18.79
N ILE A 387 -2.34 -16.12 -19.59
CA ILE A 387 -2.15 -14.95 -20.47
C ILE A 387 -1.91 -13.69 -19.65
N ALA A 388 -2.72 -13.47 -18.61
CA ALA A 388 -2.56 -12.32 -17.74
C ALA A 388 -1.26 -12.40 -16.93
N MET A 389 -0.94 -13.57 -16.36
CA MET A 389 0.30 -13.79 -15.60
C MET A 389 1.55 -13.45 -16.41
N SER A 390 1.66 -13.94 -17.64
CA SER A 390 2.82 -13.62 -18.50
C SER A 390 2.94 -12.13 -18.77
N GLY A 391 1.83 -11.43 -19.05
CA GLY A 391 1.87 -9.97 -19.22
C GLY A 391 2.28 -9.22 -17.95
N TYR A 392 1.87 -9.69 -16.77
CA TYR A 392 2.28 -9.08 -15.49
C TYR A 392 3.73 -9.34 -15.14
N GLU A 393 4.26 -10.51 -15.50
CA GLU A 393 5.66 -10.88 -15.31
C GLU A 393 6.56 -9.88 -16.04
N GLU A 394 6.34 -9.70 -17.36
CA GLU A 394 7.10 -8.74 -18.17
C GLU A 394 6.94 -7.30 -17.67
N LEU A 395 5.72 -6.89 -17.27
CA LEU A 395 5.50 -5.56 -16.69
C LEU A 395 6.28 -5.34 -15.38
N LEU A 396 6.39 -6.36 -14.54
CA LEU A 396 7.11 -6.30 -13.27
C LEU A 396 8.62 -6.36 -13.49
N GLU A 397 9.09 -7.14 -14.47
CA GLU A 397 10.49 -7.14 -14.91
C GLU A 397 10.92 -5.73 -15.31
N GLU A 398 10.17 -5.11 -16.22
CA GLU A 398 10.42 -3.75 -16.67
C GLU A 398 10.41 -2.75 -15.50
N PHE A 399 9.44 -2.87 -14.58
CA PHE A 399 9.39 -2.02 -13.39
C PHE A 399 10.65 -2.14 -12.52
N PHE A 400 11.15 -3.36 -12.28
CA PHE A 400 12.36 -3.55 -11.47
C PHE A 400 13.67 -3.26 -12.23
N LEU A 401 13.66 -3.33 -13.56
CA LEU A 401 14.76 -2.83 -14.39
C LEU A 401 14.84 -1.30 -14.30
N TRP A 402 13.73 -0.61 -14.51
CA TRP A 402 13.62 0.84 -14.35
C TRP A 402 14.02 1.32 -12.95
N LEU A 403 13.53 0.64 -11.89
CA LEU A 403 13.95 0.97 -10.52
C LEU A 403 15.46 0.85 -10.32
N ARG A 404 16.11 -0.14 -10.93
CA ARG A 404 17.55 -0.38 -10.76
C ARG A 404 18.39 0.66 -11.49
N GLU A 405 17.93 1.10 -12.66
CA GLU A 405 18.64 2.07 -13.49
C GLU A 405 18.44 3.49 -12.97
N GLU A 406 17.19 3.89 -12.72
CA GLU A 406 16.82 5.29 -12.46
C GLU A 406 16.62 5.60 -10.97
N HIS A 407 16.30 4.59 -10.15
CA HIS A 407 15.93 4.77 -8.74
C HIS A 407 16.54 3.71 -7.80
N PRO A 408 17.87 3.49 -7.84
CA PRO A 408 18.53 2.38 -7.13
C PRO A 408 18.41 2.47 -5.60
N ASP A 409 17.96 3.61 -5.07
CA ASP A 409 17.78 3.88 -3.64
C ASP A 409 16.36 3.61 -3.12
N VAL A 410 15.45 3.15 -3.98
CA VAL A 410 14.07 2.77 -3.65
C VAL A 410 13.97 1.28 -3.32
N LEU A 411 13.19 0.96 -2.28
CA LEU A 411 12.92 -0.41 -1.85
C LEU A 411 11.41 -0.71 -1.87
N VAL A 412 11.05 -1.86 -2.43
CA VAL A 412 9.69 -2.41 -2.40
C VAL A 412 9.60 -3.49 -1.32
N ILE A 413 8.63 -3.34 -0.42
CA ILE A 413 8.30 -4.32 0.62
C ILE A 413 6.99 -4.99 0.23
N ASN A 414 7.01 -6.30 -0.04
CA ASN A 414 5.87 -7.04 -0.54
C ASN A 414 5.42 -8.16 0.41
N SER A 415 4.12 -8.42 0.47
CA SER A 415 3.57 -9.58 1.19
C SER A 415 3.87 -10.89 0.45
N ALA A 416 4.27 -11.93 1.19
CA ALA A 416 4.53 -13.26 0.62
C ALA A 416 3.28 -13.89 -0.01
N GLY A 417 2.09 -13.60 0.56
CA GLY A 417 0.80 -14.19 0.15
C GLY A 417 0.19 -15.05 1.26
N ASN A 418 -1.11 -15.34 1.12
CA ASN A 418 -1.92 -16.02 2.13
C ASN A 418 -2.45 -17.38 1.67
N GLY A 419 -1.83 -17.97 0.64
CA GLY A 419 -2.27 -19.21 0.02
C GLY A 419 -1.67 -20.49 0.61
N SER A 420 -0.89 -20.39 1.69
CA SER A 420 -0.09 -21.51 2.22
C SER A 420 0.76 -22.17 1.13
N SER A 421 1.36 -21.37 0.24
CA SER A 421 2.15 -21.85 -0.91
C SER A 421 3.62 -21.44 -0.83
N TYR A 422 4.41 -21.88 -1.80
CA TYR A 422 5.78 -21.43 -2.01
C TYR A 422 5.78 -20.04 -2.66
N SER A 423 6.59 -19.11 -2.15
CA SER A 423 6.68 -17.73 -2.64
C SER A 423 7.58 -17.58 -3.86
N GLY A 424 8.58 -18.44 -4.01
CA GLY A 424 9.57 -18.48 -5.10
C GLY A 424 9.22 -19.41 -6.26
N GLN A 425 7.93 -19.72 -6.46
CA GLN A 425 7.48 -20.36 -7.69
C GLN A 425 7.12 -19.30 -8.73
N ASP A 426 8.13 -18.85 -9.46
CA ASP A 426 8.08 -17.72 -10.40
C ASP A 426 6.89 -17.81 -11.37
N GLU A 427 6.65 -19.00 -11.95
CA GLU A 427 5.53 -19.24 -12.87
C GLU A 427 4.13 -19.15 -12.23
N TYR A 428 4.02 -19.15 -10.89
CA TYR A 428 2.75 -19.31 -10.17
C TYR A 428 2.42 -18.18 -9.19
N ARG A 429 3.37 -17.30 -8.86
CA ARG A 429 3.18 -16.27 -7.83
C ARG A 429 3.88 -14.96 -8.21
N LEU A 430 3.16 -13.85 -8.25
CA LEU A 430 3.74 -12.52 -8.49
C LEU A 430 3.20 -11.45 -7.50
N PRO A 431 4.00 -10.46 -7.06
CA PRO A 431 5.38 -10.21 -7.46
C PRO A 431 6.41 -10.91 -6.56
N SER A 432 5.96 -11.59 -5.50
CA SER A 432 6.85 -12.09 -4.45
C SER A 432 7.92 -13.07 -4.94
N SER A 433 7.75 -13.71 -6.09
CA SER A 433 8.75 -14.62 -6.67
C SER A 433 10.00 -13.92 -7.19
N PHE A 434 9.88 -12.69 -7.71
CA PHE A 434 10.96 -11.96 -8.36
C PHE A 434 12.21 -11.87 -7.52
N ILE A 435 13.36 -12.24 -8.07
CA ILE A 435 14.66 -12.15 -7.37
C ILE A 435 15.34 -10.83 -7.73
N THR A 436 15.23 -9.85 -6.84
CA THR A 436 15.90 -8.55 -6.97
C THR A 436 16.17 -7.95 -5.59
N GLU A 437 17.27 -7.19 -5.48
CA GLU A 437 17.67 -6.55 -4.24
C GLU A 437 16.67 -5.49 -3.76
N GLN A 438 15.95 -4.87 -4.71
CA GLN A 438 14.92 -3.86 -4.45
C GLN A 438 13.55 -4.44 -4.08
N LEU A 439 13.42 -5.76 -3.92
CA LEU A 439 12.18 -6.42 -3.46
C LEU A 439 12.42 -7.30 -2.23
N LEU A 440 11.89 -6.86 -1.09
CA LEU A 440 11.90 -7.60 0.17
C LEU A 440 10.54 -8.26 0.40
N VAL A 441 10.52 -9.58 0.61
CA VAL A 441 9.29 -10.35 0.79
C VAL A 441 9.05 -10.69 2.25
N VAL A 442 7.85 -10.39 2.73
CA VAL A 442 7.46 -10.48 4.14
C VAL A 442 6.47 -11.61 4.37
N GLY A 443 6.89 -12.60 5.15
CA GLY A 443 6.05 -13.69 5.63
C GLY A 443 5.30 -13.31 6.91
N GLY A 444 4.33 -14.14 7.28
CA GLY A 444 3.44 -13.90 8.39
C GLY A 444 3.62 -14.88 9.55
N HIS A 445 3.81 -14.34 10.76
CA HIS A 445 3.77 -15.13 11.99
C HIS A 445 2.70 -14.62 12.96
N GLN A 446 2.47 -15.38 14.02
CA GLN A 446 1.61 -15.00 15.14
C GLN A 446 2.25 -15.46 16.47
N ARG A 447 1.80 -14.90 17.59
CA ARG A 447 2.28 -15.33 18.91
C ARG A 447 1.93 -16.77 19.20
N ASN A 448 2.89 -17.49 19.79
CA ASN A 448 2.64 -18.79 20.36
C ASN A 448 2.09 -18.63 21.78
N LYS A 449 0.80 -18.91 21.99
CA LYS A 449 0.17 -18.83 23.31
C LYS A 449 0.34 -20.12 24.14
N GLU A 450 0.79 -21.21 23.53
CA GLU A 450 0.95 -22.49 24.23
C GLU A 450 2.28 -22.58 24.98
N LYS A 451 3.22 -21.69 24.67
CA LYS A 451 4.55 -21.63 25.29
C LYS A 451 4.79 -20.24 25.88
N GLU A 452 4.93 -20.18 27.19
CA GLU A 452 5.40 -18.98 27.89
C GLU A 452 6.94 -18.99 27.89
N VAL A 453 7.53 -18.31 26.91
CA VAL A 453 8.97 -18.17 26.73
C VAL A 453 9.34 -16.70 26.59
N GLU A 454 10.62 -16.39 26.78
CA GLU A 454 11.16 -15.05 26.54
C GLU A 454 11.03 -14.65 25.07
N ILE A 455 10.99 -13.34 24.81
CA ILE A 455 10.80 -12.84 23.45
C ILE A 455 11.84 -13.37 22.47
N ASP A 456 13.11 -13.48 22.86
CA ASP A 456 14.20 -13.95 22.00
C ASP A 456 14.16 -15.47 21.72
N ASP A 457 13.26 -16.22 22.37
CA ASP A 457 13.12 -17.65 22.13
C ASP A 457 12.48 -17.91 20.75
N PRO A 458 13.04 -18.83 19.94
CA PRO A 458 12.47 -19.21 18.65
C PRO A 458 11.00 -19.65 18.71
N ASN A 459 10.55 -20.16 19.87
CA ASN A 459 9.19 -20.62 20.09
C ASN A 459 8.19 -19.53 20.48
N TYR A 460 8.64 -18.28 20.72
CA TYR A 460 7.76 -17.18 21.13
C TYR A 460 6.70 -16.84 20.07
N ALA A 461 7.03 -17.07 18.80
CA ALA A 461 6.14 -16.93 17.66
C ALA A 461 6.11 -18.24 16.86
N VAL A 462 5.01 -18.45 16.13
CA VAL A 462 4.84 -19.55 15.19
C VAL A 462 4.40 -19.00 13.84
N LYS A 463 4.78 -19.67 12.75
CA LYS A 463 4.27 -19.36 11.42
C LYS A 463 2.75 -19.30 11.45
N ARG A 464 2.17 -18.33 10.75
CA ARG A 464 0.74 -18.35 10.45
C ARG A 464 0.47 -19.38 9.35
N ASN A 465 -0.47 -20.31 9.57
CA ASN A 465 -0.74 -21.38 8.61
C ASN A 465 -1.04 -20.87 7.20
N SER A 466 -1.70 -19.72 7.06
CA SER A 466 -2.00 -19.11 5.75
C SER A 466 -0.78 -18.51 5.05
N SER A 467 0.31 -18.19 5.78
CA SER A 467 1.46 -17.53 5.19
C SER A 467 2.12 -18.43 4.14
N ASN A 468 2.42 -17.86 2.99
CA ASN A 468 3.38 -18.44 2.08
C ASN A 468 4.77 -18.52 2.74
N VAL A 469 5.58 -19.46 2.27
CA VAL A 469 6.89 -19.84 2.83
C VAL A 469 7.93 -19.96 1.71
N ASP A 470 9.14 -20.36 2.09
CA ASP A 470 10.37 -20.64 1.32
C ASP A 470 11.48 -19.60 1.40
N MET A 471 12.60 -19.93 0.75
CA MET A 471 13.81 -19.11 0.68
C MET A 471 13.60 -17.75 0.01
N ARG A 472 12.48 -17.53 -0.69
CA ARG A 472 12.17 -16.21 -1.24
C ARG A 472 11.63 -15.27 -0.17
N VAL A 473 11.07 -15.77 0.94
CA VAL A 473 10.67 -14.94 2.06
C VAL A 473 11.90 -14.45 2.82
N ASP A 474 12.08 -13.14 2.92
CA ASP A 474 13.26 -12.53 3.55
C ASP A 474 13.16 -12.48 5.07
N ILE A 475 11.96 -12.21 5.60
CA ILE A 475 11.72 -12.06 7.03
C ILE A 475 10.23 -12.27 7.35
N THR A 476 9.92 -12.75 8.54
CA THR A 476 8.54 -12.79 9.04
C THR A 476 8.23 -11.64 10.00
N ALA A 477 7.02 -11.12 9.95
CA ALA A 477 6.48 -10.18 10.94
C ALA A 477 5.09 -10.60 11.42
N ALA A 478 4.63 -10.02 12.54
CA ALA A 478 3.31 -10.33 13.08
C ALA A 478 2.22 -9.99 12.05
N ALA A 479 1.43 -10.99 11.69
CA ALA A 479 0.49 -10.92 10.58
C ALA A 479 -0.94 -10.64 11.00
N CYS A 480 -1.17 -10.23 12.25
CA CYS A 480 -2.50 -9.92 12.76
C CYS A 480 -2.51 -8.52 13.34
N ALA A 481 -3.48 -7.72 12.90
CA ALA A 481 -3.73 -6.37 13.36
C ALA A 481 -5.21 -6.20 13.71
N ARG A 482 -5.54 -5.10 14.39
CA ARG A 482 -6.92 -4.74 14.67
C ARG A 482 -7.43 -3.86 13.55
N ALA A 483 -8.67 -4.04 13.14
CA ALA A 483 -9.32 -3.13 12.22
C ALA A 483 -9.57 -1.77 12.91
N SER A 484 -9.65 -0.71 12.11
CA SER A 484 -10.09 0.59 12.62
C SER A 484 -11.59 0.55 12.91
N THR A 485 -12.05 1.42 13.79
CA THR A 485 -13.47 1.56 14.17
C THR A 485 -13.88 3.02 14.12
N ARG A 486 -15.19 3.30 14.11
CA ARG A 486 -15.71 4.67 14.26
C ARG A 486 -16.02 5.05 15.71
N GLU A 487 -15.93 4.08 16.62
CA GLU A 487 -16.17 4.29 18.05
C GLU A 487 -14.84 4.62 18.74
N VAL A 488 -14.80 5.74 19.45
CA VAL A 488 -13.61 6.15 20.20
C VAL A 488 -13.32 5.11 21.29
N ASP A 489 -12.05 4.74 21.42
CA ASP A 489 -11.52 3.76 22.36
C ASP A 489 -12.04 2.32 22.15
N ALA A 490 -12.78 2.07 21.07
CA ALA A 490 -13.25 0.73 20.75
C ALA A 490 -12.15 -0.13 20.10
N THR A 491 -12.20 -1.43 20.36
CA THR A 491 -11.31 -2.40 19.72
C THR A 491 -12.02 -3.01 18.51
N GLY A 492 -11.46 -2.80 17.32
CA GLY A 492 -11.93 -3.44 16.09
C GLY A 492 -11.73 -4.94 16.07
N ASP A 493 -12.26 -5.58 15.03
CA ASP A 493 -12.07 -7.00 14.79
C ASP A 493 -10.63 -7.29 14.38
N VAL A 494 -10.19 -8.53 14.61
CA VAL A 494 -8.83 -8.94 14.28
C VAL A 494 -8.78 -9.35 12.81
N HIS A 495 -7.94 -8.68 12.04
CA HIS A 495 -7.65 -9.01 10.65
C HIS A 495 -6.27 -9.66 10.60
N CYS A 496 -6.12 -10.71 9.80
CA CYS A 496 -4.85 -11.40 9.69
C CYS A 496 -4.50 -11.81 8.27
N GLY A 497 -3.23 -11.69 7.92
CA GLY A 497 -2.66 -11.91 6.60
C GLY A 497 -1.26 -11.30 6.51
N THR A 498 -0.44 -11.79 5.58
CA THR A 498 0.89 -11.24 5.29
C THR A 498 0.81 -9.76 4.90
N SER A 499 -0.31 -9.32 4.33
CA SER A 499 -0.67 -7.93 4.05
C SER A 499 -0.59 -6.99 5.28
N TYR A 500 -0.73 -7.51 6.50
CA TYR A 500 -0.57 -6.77 7.76
C TYR A 500 0.82 -6.93 8.39
N ALA A 501 1.59 -7.94 7.98
CA ALA A 501 3.00 -8.07 8.35
C ALA A 501 3.88 -7.07 7.56
N THR A 502 3.58 -6.90 6.27
CA THR A 502 4.28 -5.98 5.35
C THR A 502 4.42 -4.55 5.90
N PRO A 503 3.36 -3.85 6.36
CA PRO A 503 3.47 -2.48 6.86
C PRO A 503 4.33 -2.34 8.14
N LEU A 504 4.51 -3.39 8.94
CA LEU A 504 5.46 -3.35 10.08
C LEU A 504 6.91 -3.27 9.59
N VAL A 505 7.24 -4.06 8.56
CA VAL A 505 8.57 -4.02 7.92
C VAL A 505 8.77 -2.70 7.19
N THR A 506 7.78 -2.23 6.42
CA THR A 506 7.78 -0.91 5.78
C THR A 506 8.05 0.20 6.78
N GLY A 507 7.36 0.19 7.93
CA GLY A 507 7.51 1.21 8.97
C GLY A 507 8.90 1.25 9.57
N VAL A 508 9.49 0.10 9.92
CA VAL A 508 10.86 0.08 10.46
C VAL A 508 11.89 0.47 9.40
N VAL A 509 11.71 0.06 8.14
CA VAL A 509 12.60 0.46 7.04
C VAL A 509 12.57 1.97 6.84
N ALA A 510 11.37 2.58 6.81
CA ALA A 510 11.25 4.04 6.72
C ALA A 510 11.96 4.74 7.89
N ALA A 511 11.84 4.21 9.11
CA ALA A 511 12.56 4.73 10.27
C ALA A 511 14.09 4.53 10.17
N MET A 512 14.57 3.40 9.62
CA MET A 512 16.00 3.16 9.34
C MET A 512 16.54 4.16 8.31
N LEU A 513 15.80 4.42 7.23
CA LEU A 513 16.18 5.40 6.22
C LEU A 513 16.14 6.84 6.76
N SER A 514 15.16 7.15 7.61
CA SER A 514 15.12 8.42 8.34
C SER A 514 16.38 8.61 9.22
N ILE A 515 16.88 7.52 9.83
CA ILE A 515 18.13 7.54 10.60
C ILE A 515 19.36 7.61 9.70
N ASN A 516 19.42 6.88 8.58
CA ASN A 516 20.55 6.92 7.66
C ASN A 516 20.04 6.88 6.21
N PRO A 517 19.84 8.04 5.57
CA PRO A 517 19.23 8.14 4.24
C PRO A 517 20.11 7.56 3.12
N ARG A 518 21.40 7.32 3.41
CA ARG A 518 22.39 6.76 2.48
C ARG A 518 22.31 5.23 2.36
N LEU A 519 21.53 4.57 3.21
CA LEU A 519 21.35 3.12 3.13
C LEU A 519 20.73 2.74 1.79
N GLN A 520 21.39 1.83 1.10
CA GLN A 520 20.90 1.21 -0.14
C GLN A 520 20.04 -0.03 0.17
N PRO A 521 19.15 -0.45 -0.75
CA PRO A 521 18.28 -1.62 -0.59
C PRO A 521 18.99 -2.88 -0.03
N GLU A 522 20.16 -3.26 -0.56
CA GLU A 522 20.93 -4.41 -0.10
C GLU A 522 21.40 -4.25 1.34
N GLN A 523 21.78 -3.02 1.71
CA GLN A 523 22.24 -2.70 3.07
C GLN A 523 21.07 -2.75 4.05
N VAL A 524 19.88 -2.26 3.65
CA VAL A 524 18.66 -2.36 4.47
C VAL A 524 18.32 -3.83 4.70
N ARG A 525 18.26 -4.66 3.64
CA ARG A 525 18.03 -6.10 3.75
C ARG A 525 19.02 -6.74 4.71
N MET A 526 20.31 -6.50 4.51
CA MET A 526 21.38 -7.04 5.36
C MET A 526 21.25 -6.61 6.83
N LEU A 527 20.89 -5.35 7.10
CA LEU A 527 20.71 -4.87 8.47
C LEU A 527 19.48 -5.52 9.13
N LEU A 528 18.34 -5.62 8.42
CA LEU A 528 17.14 -6.30 8.92
C LEU A 528 17.44 -7.76 9.28
N ARG A 529 18.10 -8.48 8.38
CA ARG A 529 18.49 -9.87 8.56
C ARG A 529 19.50 -10.07 9.70
N ARG A 530 20.48 -9.17 9.82
CA ARG A 530 21.43 -9.14 10.96
C ARG A 530 20.76 -8.85 12.29
N SER A 531 19.70 -8.05 12.30
CA SER A 531 18.93 -7.75 13.51
C SER A 531 17.93 -8.84 13.88
N ALA A 532 17.55 -9.71 12.95
CA ALA A 532 16.42 -10.61 13.12
C ALA A 532 16.58 -11.53 14.34
N MET A 533 15.50 -11.70 15.09
CA MET A 533 15.33 -12.83 16.00
C MET A 533 15.07 -14.11 15.20
N THR A 534 15.07 -15.26 15.87
CA THR A 534 14.81 -16.55 15.23
C THR A 534 13.36 -16.98 15.43
N ILE A 535 12.85 -17.83 14.54
CA ILE A 535 11.53 -18.46 14.62
C ILE A 535 11.63 -19.89 14.08
N GLY A 536 10.88 -20.82 14.68
CA GLY A 536 10.86 -22.22 14.22
C GLY A 536 11.93 -23.10 14.88
N GLY A 537 12.15 -24.28 14.28
CA GLY A 537 13.02 -25.34 14.82
C GLY A 537 14.52 -25.06 14.68
N ASP A 538 15.34 -26.03 15.10
CA ASP A 538 16.80 -25.87 15.16
C ASP A 538 17.51 -26.05 13.80
N TYR A 539 16.82 -26.50 12.74
CA TYR A 539 17.40 -26.75 11.41
C TYR A 539 16.37 -26.60 10.28
N ASP A 540 16.32 -25.44 9.63
CA ASP A 540 15.61 -25.22 8.35
C ASP A 540 16.54 -25.61 7.18
N PHE A 541 17.17 -26.79 7.28
CA PHE A 541 18.00 -27.43 6.23
C PHE A 541 17.58 -28.90 6.05
N GLU A 542 16.30 -29.20 6.26
CA GLU A 542 15.72 -30.49 5.86
C GLU A 542 15.54 -30.49 4.32
N PRO A 543 15.42 -31.67 3.65
CA PRO A 543 15.43 -31.79 2.17
C PRO A 543 14.40 -30.89 1.47
N MET A 544 14.46 -30.74 0.14
CA MET A 544 13.67 -29.79 -0.70
C MET A 544 12.14 -29.73 -0.47
N ASP A 545 11.61 -30.60 0.36
CA ASP A 545 10.26 -30.78 0.88
C ASP A 545 10.05 -30.20 2.31
N ALA A 546 11.05 -29.53 2.89
CA ALA A 546 10.99 -28.87 4.19
C ALA A 546 10.46 -27.42 4.09
N GLU A 547 9.53 -27.09 5.00
CA GLU A 547 8.84 -25.79 5.07
C GLU A 547 9.74 -24.67 5.64
N ASP A 548 10.84 -24.32 4.96
CA ASP A 548 11.67 -23.17 5.34
C ASP A 548 10.78 -21.92 5.39
N LEU A 549 10.59 -21.32 6.57
CA LEU A 549 9.67 -20.19 6.72
C LEU A 549 10.17 -18.94 6.00
N THR A 550 11.49 -18.83 5.89
CA THR A 550 12.25 -17.75 5.25
C THR A 550 13.58 -18.27 4.73
N ALA A 551 14.31 -17.46 3.96
CA ALA A 551 15.74 -17.67 3.75
C ALA A 551 16.46 -17.86 5.11
N PRO A 552 17.28 -18.93 5.26
CA PRO A 552 17.93 -19.22 6.53
C PRO A 552 18.93 -18.13 6.90
N ILE A 553 19.08 -17.86 8.20
CA ILE A 553 20.08 -16.92 8.71
C ILE A 553 21.48 -17.40 8.34
N LEU A 554 22.22 -16.55 7.63
CA LEU A 554 23.54 -16.85 7.12
C LEU A 554 24.63 -16.45 8.12
N PRO A 555 25.81 -17.10 8.11
CA PRO A 555 26.95 -16.68 8.93
C PRO A 555 27.33 -15.20 8.72
N SER A 556 27.22 -14.68 7.49
CA SER A 556 27.47 -13.27 7.16
C SER A 556 26.53 -12.28 7.88
N GLU A 557 25.37 -12.77 8.33
CA GLU A 557 24.36 -12.06 9.12
C GLU A 557 24.61 -12.20 10.64
N ARG A 558 25.63 -12.97 11.03
CA ARG A 558 26.10 -13.16 12.42
C ARG A 558 27.60 -12.96 12.54
N ASN A 559 28.13 -11.91 11.90
CA ASN A 559 29.55 -11.53 11.94
C ASN A 559 30.50 -12.66 11.50
N TYR A 560 30.10 -13.44 10.50
CA TYR A 560 30.83 -14.60 9.96
C TYR A 560 31.09 -15.73 10.97
N ARG A 561 30.29 -15.80 12.05
CA ARG A 561 30.37 -16.89 13.04
C ARG A 561 29.55 -18.09 12.59
N MET A 562 30.22 -19.10 12.02
CA MET A 562 29.57 -20.33 11.56
C MET A 562 28.87 -21.12 12.68
N SER A 563 29.37 -21.04 13.91
CA SER A 563 28.81 -21.74 15.07
C SER A 563 27.79 -20.91 15.85
N ASP A 564 27.30 -19.81 15.28
CA ASP A 564 26.25 -19.02 15.92
C ASP A 564 24.94 -19.83 15.94
N LYS A 565 24.24 -19.81 17.09
CA LYS A 565 23.04 -20.63 17.32
C LYS A 565 21.88 -20.28 16.41
N ASP A 566 21.90 -19.08 15.81
CA ASP A 566 20.85 -18.59 14.94
C ASP A 566 21.06 -19.00 13.48
N VAL A 567 22.29 -19.36 13.09
CA VAL A 567 22.61 -19.73 11.70
C VAL A 567 21.83 -20.97 11.29
N GLY A 568 21.19 -20.90 10.12
CA GLY A 568 20.35 -21.97 9.59
C GLY A 568 18.89 -21.96 10.07
N ARG A 569 18.48 -20.94 10.85
CA ARG A 569 17.09 -20.75 11.27
C ARG A 569 16.40 -19.65 10.45
N SER A 570 15.07 -19.70 10.42
CA SER A 570 14.25 -18.63 9.87
C SER A 570 14.30 -17.33 10.66
N ALA A 571 14.12 -16.21 9.95
CA ALA A 571 14.20 -14.87 10.51
C ALA A 571 12.84 -14.28 10.92
N ARG A 572 12.82 -13.70 12.11
CA ARG A 572 11.71 -12.94 12.68
C ARG A 572 12.13 -11.50 12.91
N LEU A 573 11.27 -10.56 12.55
CA LEU A 573 11.52 -9.13 12.68
C LEU A 573 11.87 -8.73 14.12
N ASP A 574 13.01 -8.05 14.30
CA ASP A 574 13.34 -7.27 15.52
C ASP A 574 13.44 -5.80 15.13
N MET A 575 12.37 -5.05 15.39
CA MET A 575 12.31 -3.64 15.01
C MET A 575 13.32 -2.80 15.80
N GLN A 576 13.55 -3.12 17.08
CA GLN A 576 14.45 -2.34 17.93
C GLN A 576 15.89 -2.51 17.49
N LYS A 577 16.31 -3.75 17.24
CA LYS A 577 17.68 -4.05 16.84
C LYS A 577 17.97 -3.53 15.42
N ALA A 578 16.98 -3.54 14.52
CA ALA A 578 17.12 -2.94 13.19
C ALA A 578 17.45 -1.44 13.26
N LEU A 579 16.74 -0.67 14.11
CA LEU A 579 17.04 0.75 14.32
C LEU A 579 18.40 0.98 14.95
N ASP A 580 18.82 0.13 15.90
CA ASP A 580 20.15 0.19 16.49
C ASP A 580 21.26 -0.01 15.46
N LEU A 581 21.11 -0.99 14.57
CA LEU A 581 22.06 -1.20 13.49
C LEU A 581 22.05 -0.07 12.45
N ALA A 582 20.89 0.55 12.19
CA ALA A 582 20.82 1.74 11.33
C ALA A 582 21.59 2.93 11.93
N VAL A 583 21.49 3.16 13.25
CA VAL A 583 22.31 4.17 13.94
C VAL A 583 23.81 3.85 13.80
N GLN A 584 24.21 2.62 14.08
CA GLN A 584 25.63 2.21 13.97
C GLN A 584 26.17 2.28 12.54
N SER A 585 25.30 2.12 11.54
CA SER A 585 25.70 2.22 10.12
C SER A 585 26.18 3.62 9.74
N ARG A 586 25.76 4.67 10.46
CA ARG A 586 26.20 6.05 10.20
C ARG A 586 27.70 6.22 10.42
N ASP A 587 28.26 5.53 11.42
CA ASP A 587 29.67 5.63 11.82
C ASP A 587 30.59 4.74 10.98
N ARG A 588 30.03 3.72 10.32
CA ARG A 588 30.78 2.74 9.51
C ARG A 588 31.03 3.19 8.07
N VAL A 589 30.59 4.38 7.69
CA VAL A 589 30.95 5.00 6.40
C VAL A 589 32.30 5.70 6.54
N ARG A 590 33.37 4.89 6.63
CA ARG A 590 34.75 5.30 6.35
C ARG A 590 35.50 4.20 5.62
#